data_AF-A0A813K7Y6-F1
#
_entry.id   AF-A0A813K7Y6-F1
#
_cell.length_a   1.000
_cell.length_b   1.000
_cell.length_c   1.000
_cell.angle_alpha   90.00
_cell.angle_beta   90.00
_cell.angle_gamma   90.00
#
_symmetry.space_group_name_H-M   'P 1'
#
loop_
_entity.id
_entity.type
_entity.pdbx_description
1 polymer ?
#
loop_
_entity_poly.entity_id
_entity_poly.type
_entity_poly.pdbx_seq_one_letter_code
_entity_poly.pdbx_strand_id
1 'polypeptide(L)'
;MQQRGSSSSSTAGPSQTTMRSFVRALVRSELGLYEGERPTAEEEDLEASLFLQSFQRLSSAPKRRASTGPAEESAVDDLIAAHLLEGRRAGGSRGLDRHLRFHGLRSRMQAQPLLRQAESRCSVLRLLYLLRDGGDNKSDSRGAAASGSLPWEAFPLGAGGRGASATTPQAPMPGVLTEASAGWHVAGASSGPPAKLPEARLVRDLLYALQGVSSTCFKLSASERKFEVDPSVVLSRPTWFLSQRILELANLHLCLCEATGVGASSSPAG
;
A
#
# COMPACT_ATOMS: atom_id res chain seq x y z
N MET A 1 60.70 5.31 26.83
CA MET A 1 59.73 5.79 25.81
C MET A 1 59.26 4.61 24.99
N GLN A 2 58.00 4.23 25.15
CA GLN A 2 57.11 3.57 24.15
C GLN A 2 55.93 2.98 24.93
N GLN A 3 54.83 3.73 25.02
CA GLN A 3 53.51 3.20 25.35
C GLN A 3 52.75 3.04 24.02
N ARG A 4 52.55 1.79 23.60
CA ARG A 4 51.60 1.44 22.55
C ARG A 4 50.22 1.31 23.21
N GLY A 5 49.34 2.25 22.92
CA GLY A 5 47.93 2.18 23.26
C GLY A 5 47.21 1.21 22.32
N SER A 6 46.56 0.21 22.91
CA SER A 6 45.69 -0.74 22.23
C SER A 6 44.27 -0.16 22.16
N SER A 7 43.88 0.36 21.01
CA SER A 7 42.50 0.76 20.73
C SER A 7 41.68 -0.47 20.31
N SER A 8 40.84 -0.96 21.21
CA SER A 8 39.82 -1.97 20.94
C SER A 8 38.65 -1.33 20.17
N SER A 9 38.57 -1.59 18.87
CA SER A 9 37.40 -1.29 18.05
C SER A 9 36.26 -2.24 18.43
N SER A 10 35.29 -1.72 19.18
CA SER A 10 34.01 -2.36 19.49
C SER A 10 33.20 -2.54 18.21
N THR A 11 33.15 -3.77 17.70
CA THR A 11 32.26 -4.17 16.62
C THR A 11 30.84 -4.26 17.19
N ALA A 12 30.03 -3.22 16.97
CA ALA A 12 28.63 -3.21 17.36
C ALA A 12 27.88 -4.33 16.61
N GLY A 13 27.51 -5.40 17.33
CA GLY A 13 26.61 -6.43 16.81
C GLY A 13 25.22 -5.85 16.50
N PRO A 14 24.38 -6.58 15.73
CA PRO A 14 23.04 -6.13 15.39
C PRO A 14 22.25 -5.86 16.67
N SER A 15 21.94 -4.58 16.90
CA SER A 15 21.19 -4.12 18.06
C SER A 15 19.79 -4.74 18.02
N GLN A 16 19.46 -5.55 19.03
CA GLN A 16 18.12 -6.10 19.18
C GLN A 16 17.13 -4.94 19.25
N THR A 17 16.25 -4.82 18.25
CA THR A 17 15.21 -3.81 18.23
C THR A 17 14.26 -4.09 19.39
N THR A 18 14.30 -3.26 20.42
CA THR A 18 13.37 -3.38 21.55
C THR A 18 11.95 -3.05 21.09
N MET A 19 10.94 -3.65 21.73
CA MET A 19 9.53 -3.31 21.48
C MET A 19 9.27 -1.80 21.59
N ARG A 20 9.97 -1.11 22.51
CA ARG A 20 9.88 0.34 22.68
C ARG A 20 10.39 1.10 21.46
N SER A 21 11.55 0.73 20.90
CA SER A 21 12.06 1.36 19.68
C SER A 21 11.14 1.12 18.48
N PHE A 22 10.54 -0.07 18.39
CA PHE A 22 9.59 -0.38 17.32
C PHE A 22 8.31 0.44 17.41
N VAL A 23 7.69 0.53 18.59
CA VAL A 23 6.47 1.35 18.78
C VAL A 23 6.74 2.83 18.51
N ARG A 24 7.90 3.36 18.92
CA ARG A 24 8.29 4.74 18.56
C ARG A 24 8.44 4.93 17.06
N ALA A 25 9.11 4.01 16.37
CA ALA A 25 9.27 4.07 14.92
C ALA A 25 7.91 4.04 14.20
N LEU A 26 6.96 3.21 14.67
CA LEU A 26 5.59 3.18 14.15
C LEU A 26 4.88 4.52 14.37
N VAL A 27 4.88 5.07 15.60
CA VAL A 27 4.24 6.36 15.89
C VAL A 27 4.83 7.48 15.05
N ARG A 28 6.16 7.52 14.87
CA ARG A 28 6.82 8.49 13.99
C ARG A 28 6.41 8.34 12.53
N SER A 29 6.32 7.11 12.04
CA SER A 29 5.89 6.85 10.67
C SER A 29 4.45 7.29 10.40
N GLU A 30 3.55 7.11 11.38
CA GLU A 30 2.16 7.59 11.31
C GLU A 30 2.06 9.12 11.35
N LEU A 31 2.95 9.77 12.11
CA LEU A 31 3.06 11.24 12.15
C LEU A 31 3.79 11.83 10.94
N GLY A 32 4.34 11.00 10.04
CA GLY A 32 5.10 11.46 8.88
C GLY A 32 6.47 12.06 9.23
N LEU A 33 7.00 11.78 10.42
CA LEU A 33 8.31 12.27 10.87
C LEU A 33 9.42 11.35 10.35
N TYR A 34 10.03 11.74 9.23
CA TYR A 34 11.15 11.00 8.62
C TYR A 34 12.50 11.41 9.23
N GLU A 35 13.47 10.49 9.22
CA GLU A 35 14.83 10.76 9.70
C GLU A 35 15.49 11.88 8.87
N GLY A 36 15.48 13.10 9.38
CA GLY A 36 16.12 14.25 8.74
C GLY A 36 15.54 15.60 9.14
N GLU A 37 14.25 15.66 9.48
CA GLU A 37 13.63 16.87 10.02
C GLU A 37 13.67 16.86 11.54
N ARG A 38 14.09 17.98 12.13
CA ARG A 38 14.10 18.15 13.58
C ARG A 38 12.65 18.43 14.00
N PRO A 39 12.00 17.52 14.76
CA PRO A 39 10.61 17.71 15.15
C PRO A 39 10.45 18.99 15.97
N THR A 40 9.32 19.66 15.80
CA THR A 40 8.94 20.78 16.64
C THR A 40 8.63 20.30 18.06
N ALA A 41 8.71 21.18 19.05
CA ALA A 41 8.41 20.83 20.44
C ALA A 41 6.98 20.25 20.61
N GLU A 42 6.03 20.75 19.82
CA GLU A 42 4.65 20.27 19.82
C GLU A 42 4.53 18.84 19.24
N GLU A 43 5.30 18.52 18.20
CA GLU A 43 5.36 17.17 17.62
C GLU A 43 6.05 16.17 18.55
N GLU A 44 7.08 16.59 19.29
CA GLU A 44 7.74 15.76 20.30
C GLU A 44 6.78 15.38 21.44
N ASP A 45 6.00 16.35 21.94
CA ASP A 45 4.98 16.12 22.97
C ASP A 45 3.86 15.21 22.47
N LEU A 46 3.40 15.42 21.22
CA LEU A 46 2.39 14.56 20.59
C LEU A 46 2.92 13.13 20.40
N GLU A 47 4.13 12.97 19.88
CA GLU A 47 4.79 11.66 19.72
C GLU A 47 4.89 10.94 21.07
N ALA A 48 5.33 11.63 22.12
CA ALA A 48 5.46 11.07 23.46
C ALA A 48 4.10 10.62 24.02
N SER A 49 3.04 11.40 23.81
CA SER A 49 1.68 11.08 24.27
C SER A 49 1.11 9.84 23.57
N LEU A 50 1.24 9.77 22.24
CA LEU A 50 0.77 8.65 21.41
C LEU A 50 1.59 7.39 21.68
N PHE A 51 2.90 7.53 21.86
CA PHE A 51 3.77 6.44 22.28
C PHE A 51 3.33 5.87 23.63
N LEU A 52 3.13 6.72 24.64
CA LEU A 52 2.76 6.25 25.98
C LEU A 52 1.39 5.56 25.96
N GLN A 53 0.42 6.14 25.25
CA GLN A 53 -0.90 5.54 25.07
C GLN A 53 -0.83 4.17 24.37
N SER A 54 -0.10 4.09 23.26
CA SER A 54 0.07 2.85 22.49
C SER A 54 0.81 1.80 23.29
N PHE A 55 1.89 2.19 23.97
CA PHE A 55 2.69 1.30 24.81
C PHE A 55 1.88 0.79 26.00
N GLN A 56 1.12 1.66 26.68
CA GLN A 56 0.27 1.27 27.79
C GLN A 56 -0.78 0.25 27.33
N ARG A 57 -1.44 0.49 26.20
CA ARG A 57 -2.42 -0.44 25.60
C ARG A 57 -1.79 -1.79 25.23
N LEU A 58 -0.61 -1.78 24.62
CA LEU A 58 0.09 -3.01 24.28
C LEU A 58 0.55 -3.77 25.53
N SER A 59 0.93 -3.05 26.58
CA SER A 59 1.37 -3.65 27.85
C SER A 59 0.23 -4.21 28.71
N SER A 60 -0.96 -3.60 28.61
CA SER A 60 -2.16 -4.07 29.31
C SER A 60 -2.96 -5.10 28.50
N ALA A 61 -2.58 -5.34 27.23
CA ALA A 61 -3.23 -6.31 26.39
C ALA A 61 -3.16 -7.71 27.05
N PRO A 62 -4.29 -8.41 27.22
CA PRO A 62 -4.30 -9.71 27.87
C PRO A 62 -3.36 -10.65 27.12
N LYS A 63 -2.37 -11.19 27.84
CA LYS A 63 -1.41 -12.14 27.29
C LYS A 63 -2.17 -13.39 26.86
N ARG A 64 -2.42 -13.52 25.56
CA ARG A 64 -3.17 -14.65 25.01
C ARG A 64 -2.43 -15.95 25.33
N ARG A 65 -3.17 -16.93 25.86
CA ARG A 65 -2.63 -18.27 26.13
C ARG A 65 -2.29 -18.93 24.78
N ALA A 66 -1.04 -19.35 24.63
CA ALA A 66 -0.43 -19.94 23.44
C ALA A 66 -1.07 -21.26 22.93
N SER A 67 -2.17 -21.74 23.52
CA SER A 67 -2.63 -23.13 23.32
C SER A 67 -3.61 -23.34 22.17
N THR A 68 -4.05 -22.30 21.48
CA THR A 68 -5.12 -22.37 20.45
C THR A 68 -4.65 -21.99 19.04
N GLY A 69 -3.34 -21.91 18.82
CA GLY A 69 -2.71 -21.43 17.57
C GLY A 69 -3.32 -21.95 16.25
N PRO A 70 -3.40 -23.28 16.01
CA PRO A 70 -3.81 -23.80 14.70
C PRO A 70 -5.33 -23.70 14.46
N ALA A 71 -6.15 -23.88 15.50
CA ALA A 71 -7.60 -23.74 15.39
C ALA A 71 -8.00 -22.28 15.15
N GLU A 72 -7.31 -21.36 15.83
CA GLU A 72 -7.49 -19.92 15.60
C GLU A 72 -7.01 -19.48 14.22
N GLU A 73 -5.90 -20.03 13.73
CA GLU A 73 -5.41 -19.77 12.37
C GLU A 73 -6.47 -20.18 11.34
N SER A 74 -7.01 -21.40 11.44
CA SER A 74 -8.09 -21.86 10.55
C SER A 74 -9.32 -20.96 10.62
N ALA A 75 -9.76 -20.57 11.81
CA ALA A 75 -10.93 -19.70 11.97
C ALA A 75 -10.72 -18.31 11.33
N VAL A 76 -9.51 -17.74 11.43
CA VAL A 76 -9.16 -16.48 10.77
C VAL A 76 -9.09 -16.67 9.25
N ASP A 77 -8.54 -17.79 8.79
CA ASP A 77 -8.46 -18.11 7.37
C ASP A 77 -9.85 -18.26 6.74
N ASP A 78 -10.76 -18.97 7.41
CA ASP A 78 -12.15 -19.16 6.96
C ASP A 78 -12.88 -17.83 6.90
N LEU A 79 -12.65 -16.95 7.88
CA LEU A 79 -13.22 -15.61 7.92
C LEU A 79 -12.72 -14.73 6.76
N ILE A 80 -11.40 -14.73 6.50
CA ILE A 80 -10.83 -13.98 5.38
C ILE A 80 -11.34 -14.55 4.05
N ALA A 81 -11.39 -15.88 3.92
CA ALA A 81 -11.88 -16.55 2.73
C ALA A 81 -13.36 -16.21 2.46
N ALA A 82 -14.22 -16.33 3.47
CA ALA A 82 -15.62 -15.95 3.39
C ALA A 82 -15.77 -14.50 2.94
N HIS A 83 -15.02 -13.58 3.55
CA HIS A 83 -15.07 -12.16 3.19
C HIS A 83 -14.60 -11.90 1.75
N LEU A 84 -13.54 -12.58 1.27
CA LEU A 84 -13.05 -12.42 -0.11
C LEU A 84 -14.05 -12.95 -1.14
N LEU A 85 -14.82 -13.97 -0.79
CA LEU A 85 -15.91 -14.51 -1.61
C LEU A 85 -17.18 -13.64 -1.54
N GLU A 86 -17.46 -13.04 -0.39
CA GLU A 86 -18.64 -12.20 -0.14
C GLU A 86 -18.49 -10.77 -0.71
N GLY A 87 -17.27 -10.36 -1.08
CA GLY A 87 -16.92 -9.06 -1.66
C GLY A 87 -18.02 -8.46 -2.55
N ARG A 88 -18.81 -7.58 -1.93
CA ARG A 88 -20.09 -7.02 -2.38
C ARG A 88 -20.05 -6.56 -3.86
N ARG A 89 -20.92 -7.14 -4.69
CA ARG A 89 -21.53 -6.54 -5.91
C ARG A 89 -20.76 -6.47 -7.24
N ALA A 90 -19.54 -6.99 -7.43
CA ALA A 90 -18.88 -6.89 -8.74
C ALA A 90 -18.32 -8.23 -9.27
N GLY A 91 -19.16 -8.97 -10.02
CA GLY A 91 -18.76 -10.00 -10.99
C GLY A 91 -17.96 -11.18 -10.41
N GLY A 92 -18.63 -12.32 -10.23
CA GLY A 92 -18.16 -13.52 -9.50
C GLY A 92 -16.79 -14.12 -9.87
N SER A 93 -16.13 -13.67 -10.93
CA SER A 93 -14.77 -14.10 -11.28
C SER A 93 -13.68 -13.43 -10.42
N ARG A 94 -13.89 -12.19 -9.96
CA ARG A 94 -12.86 -11.45 -9.21
C ARG A 94 -12.72 -11.89 -7.76
N GLY A 95 -13.81 -12.31 -7.12
CA GLY A 95 -13.79 -12.85 -5.75
C GLY A 95 -13.00 -14.16 -5.67
N LEU A 96 -13.23 -15.05 -6.64
CA LEU A 96 -12.53 -16.33 -6.72
C LEU A 96 -11.01 -16.15 -6.94
N ASP A 97 -10.59 -15.27 -7.85
CA ASP A 97 -9.17 -14.99 -8.06
C ASP A 97 -8.50 -14.45 -6.78
N ARG A 98 -9.17 -13.54 -6.06
CA ARG A 98 -8.66 -13.02 -4.77
C ARG A 98 -8.53 -14.11 -3.72
N HIS A 99 -9.51 -15.01 -3.63
CA HIS A 99 -9.48 -16.16 -2.73
C HIS A 99 -8.31 -17.11 -3.06
N LEU A 100 -8.11 -17.44 -4.35
CA LEU A 100 -6.98 -18.27 -4.79
C LEU A 100 -5.63 -17.61 -4.50
N ARG A 101 -5.51 -16.30 -4.72
CA ARG A 101 -4.30 -15.53 -4.38
C ARG A 101 -4.03 -15.53 -2.88
N PHE A 102 -5.07 -15.40 -2.07
CA PHE A 102 -4.97 -15.49 -0.61
C PHE A 102 -4.46 -16.86 -0.18
N HIS A 103 -5.00 -17.94 -0.76
CA HIS A 103 -4.52 -19.29 -0.48
C HIS A 103 -3.04 -19.46 -0.88
N GLY A 104 -2.64 -18.96 -2.05
CA GLY A 104 -1.24 -18.98 -2.48
C GLY A 104 -0.31 -18.16 -1.56
N LEU A 105 -0.77 -17.02 -1.05
CA LEU A 105 -0.04 -16.24 -0.05
C LEU A 105 0.13 -17.02 1.25
N ARG A 106 -0.93 -17.67 1.74
CA ARG A 106 -0.90 -18.50 2.95
C ARG A 106 0.13 -19.61 2.83
N SER A 107 0.13 -20.35 1.72
CA SER A 107 1.13 -21.40 1.46
C SER A 107 2.56 -20.84 1.49
N ARG A 108 2.79 -19.65 0.92
CA ARG A 108 4.10 -18.99 0.97
C ARG A 108 4.48 -18.52 2.38
N MET A 109 3.53 -18.01 3.17
CA MET A 109 3.78 -17.63 4.57
C MET A 109 4.17 -18.85 5.41
N GLN A 110 3.55 -20.01 5.18
CA GLN A 110 3.91 -21.26 5.85
C GLN A 110 5.31 -21.75 5.47
N ALA A 111 5.76 -21.48 4.23
CA ALA A 111 7.10 -21.81 3.78
C ALA A 111 8.20 -20.87 4.35
N GLN A 112 7.84 -19.71 4.90
CA GLN A 112 8.82 -18.78 5.46
C GLN A 112 9.29 -19.20 6.87
N PRO A 113 10.60 -19.27 7.13
CA PRO A 113 11.13 -19.74 8.41
C PRO A 113 10.77 -18.82 9.59
N LEU A 114 10.62 -17.51 9.34
CA LEU A 114 10.24 -16.52 10.36
C LEU A 114 8.77 -16.62 10.76
N LEU A 115 7.93 -17.17 9.89
CA LEU A 115 6.49 -17.33 10.10
C LEU A 115 6.10 -18.80 10.29
N ARG A 116 7.05 -19.65 10.70
CA ARG A 116 6.79 -21.06 10.94
C ARG A 116 5.86 -21.30 12.13
N GLN A 117 5.82 -20.38 13.09
CA GLN A 117 4.94 -20.44 14.24
C GLN A 117 3.50 -20.04 13.86
N ALA A 118 2.52 -20.90 14.14
CA ALA A 118 1.10 -20.63 13.85
C ALA A 118 0.60 -19.34 14.51
N GLU A 119 1.06 -19.04 15.71
CA GLU A 119 0.70 -17.82 16.45
C GLU A 119 1.14 -16.54 15.74
N SER A 120 2.36 -16.55 15.18
CA SER A 120 2.89 -15.41 14.42
C SER A 120 2.09 -15.18 13.15
N ARG A 121 1.74 -16.25 12.42
CA ARG A 121 0.91 -16.17 11.21
C ARG A 121 -0.48 -15.66 11.53
N CYS A 122 -1.13 -16.24 12.52
CA CYS A 122 -2.47 -15.85 12.95
C CYS A 122 -2.50 -14.37 13.37
N SER A 123 -1.50 -13.90 14.12
CA SER A 123 -1.37 -12.50 14.50
C SER A 123 -1.22 -11.57 13.29
N VAL A 124 -0.39 -11.94 12.32
CA VAL A 124 -0.19 -11.16 11.09
C VAL A 124 -1.46 -11.12 10.25
N LEU A 125 -2.12 -12.26 10.04
CA LEU A 125 -3.36 -12.36 9.27
C LEU A 125 -4.48 -11.55 9.91
N ARG A 126 -4.62 -11.60 11.24
CA ARG A 126 -5.56 -10.77 11.99
C ARG A 126 -5.29 -9.28 11.83
N LEU A 127 -4.03 -8.87 11.97
CA LEU A 127 -3.64 -7.47 11.80
C LEU A 127 -3.96 -6.97 10.39
N LEU A 128 -3.57 -7.72 9.37
CA LEU A 128 -3.85 -7.38 7.97
C LEU A 128 -5.36 -7.31 7.69
N TYR A 129 -6.14 -8.21 8.29
CA TYR A 129 -7.60 -8.19 8.16
C TYR A 129 -8.21 -6.95 8.82
N LEU A 130 -7.73 -6.54 9.99
CA LEU A 130 -8.21 -5.34 10.68
C LEU A 130 -7.83 -4.05 9.94
N LEU A 131 -6.61 -3.98 9.39
CA LEU A 131 -6.13 -2.83 8.62
C LEU A 131 -6.88 -2.63 7.29
N ARG A 132 -7.51 -3.69 6.77
CA ARG A 132 -8.25 -3.63 5.51
C ARG A 132 -9.42 -2.64 5.56
N ASP A 133 -10.14 -2.57 6.67
CA ASP A 133 -11.38 -1.78 6.79
C ASP A 133 -11.11 -0.31 7.16
N GLY A 134 -9.88 0.02 7.57
CA GLY A 134 -9.50 1.38 7.99
C GLY A 134 -9.42 2.41 6.86
N GLY A 135 -9.65 2.03 5.60
CA GLY A 135 -9.59 2.91 4.44
C GLY A 135 -10.93 3.53 4.02
N ASP A 136 -12.05 2.90 4.37
CA ASP A 136 -13.39 3.37 4.01
C ASP A 136 -14.09 3.97 5.24
N ASN A 137 -13.61 5.14 5.69
CA ASN A 137 -14.32 6.00 6.64
C ASN A 137 -15.58 6.65 6.00
N LYS A 138 -16.30 5.91 5.16
CA LYS A 138 -17.63 6.29 4.68
C LYS A 138 -18.64 5.47 5.46
N SER A 139 -19.08 6.06 6.57
CA SER A 139 -20.19 5.60 7.38
C SER A 139 -21.49 5.52 6.57
N ASP A 140 -21.66 4.46 5.79
CA ASP A 140 -22.97 4.03 5.33
C ASP A 140 -23.54 3.06 6.37
N SER A 141 -24.13 3.68 7.39
CA SER A 141 -24.96 3.07 8.42
C SER A 141 -26.24 2.49 7.81
N ARG A 142 -26.15 1.47 6.95
CA ARG A 142 -27.31 0.69 6.49
C ARG A 142 -26.87 -0.66 5.92
N GLY A 143 -26.92 -1.68 6.78
CA GLY A 143 -26.89 -3.09 6.37
C GLY A 143 -25.74 -3.89 6.94
N ALA A 144 -25.74 -4.06 8.27
CA ALA A 144 -24.96 -5.09 8.97
C ALA A 144 -25.86 -5.75 10.03
N ALA A 145 -26.93 -6.39 9.55
CA ALA A 145 -27.79 -7.28 10.33
C ALA A 145 -27.96 -8.59 9.54
N ALA A 146 -26.84 -9.23 9.22
CA ALA A 146 -26.74 -10.62 8.75
C ALA A 146 -25.28 -10.91 8.36
N SER A 147 -24.43 -11.16 9.35
CA SER A 147 -23.31 -12.10 9.20
C SER A 147 -22.77 -12.37 10.60
N GLY A 148 -22.72 -13.65 10.97
CA GLY A 148 -22.64 -14.15 12.33
C GLY A 148 -21.62 -13.45 13.21
N SER A 149 -22.09 -12.98 14.36
CA SER A 149 -21.28 -12.49 15.46
C SER A 149 -20.30 -13.59 15.92
N LEU A 150 -19.03 -13.48 15.55
CA LEU A 150 -17.97 -13.96 16.42
C LEU A 150 -17.85 -12.97 17.59
N PRO A 151 -17.67 -13.46 18.83
CA PRO A 151 -17.66 -12.64 20.04
C PRO A 151 -16.29 -12.00 20.20
N TRP A 152 -15.93 -11.08 19.32
CA TRP A 152 -14.79 -10.21 19.57
C TRP A 152 -15.34 -8.95 20.23
N GLU A 153 -15.07 -8.81 21.53
CA GLU A 153 -15.36 -7.58 22.28
C GLU A 153 -14.88 -6.39 21.45
N ALA A 154 -15.82 -5.50 21.15
CA ALA A 154 -15.52 -4.18 20.64
C ALA A 154 -14.56 -3.52 21.63
N PHE A 155 -13.27 -3.48 21.28
CA PHE A 155 -12.34 -2.57 21.93
C PHE A 155 -12.91 -1.16 21.76
N PRO A 156 -13.15 -0.40 22.84
CA PRO A 156 -13.71 0.93 22.71
C PRO A 156 -12.65 1.83 22.07
N LEU A 157 -12.72 1.95 20.75
CA LEU A 157 -12.27 3.14 20.05
C LEU A 157 -13.18 4.25 20.59
N GLY A 158 -12.68 4.99 21.57
CA GLY A 158 -13.37 6.13 22.15
C GLY A 158 -13.66 7.13 21.04
N ALA A 159 -14.89 7.08 20.51
CA ALA A 159 -15.49 8.19 19.82
C ALA A 159 -15.56 9.34 20.82
N GLY A 160 -14.64 10.29 20.68
CA GLY A 160 -14.67 11.56 21.38
C GLY A 160 -15.89 12.35 20.92
N GLY A 161 -17.05 12.04 21.49
CA GLY A 161 -18.27 12.82 21.36
C GLY A 161 -18.08 14.15 22.07
N ARG A 162 -17.84 15.21 21.29
CA ARG A 162 -18.21 16.58 21.68
C ARG A 162 -19.39 16.98 20.82
N GLY A 163 -20.58 16.82 21.41
CA GLY A 163 -21.77 17.51 20.94
C GLY A 163 -21.64 19.00 21.27
N ALA A 164 -21.68 19.83 20.24
CA ALA A 164 -22.11 21.22 20.35
C ALA A 164 -22.93 21.54 19.11
N SER A 165 -24.10 22.10 19.38
CA SER A 165 -25.21 22.26 18.45
C SER A 165 -25.07 23.51 17.57
N ALA A 166 -25.72 23.42 16.41
CA ALA A 166 -26.27 24.49 15.56
C ALA A 166 -25.31 25.48 14.88
N THR A 167 -25.36 25.52 13.53
CA THR A 167 -25.99 26.60 12.72
C THR A 167 -25.36 26.63 11.32
N THR A 168 -26.13 26.27 10.29
CA THR A 168 -25.87 26.66 8.87
C THR A 168 -25.90 28.19 8.76
N PRO A 169 -25.06 28.86 7.92
CA PRO A 169 -25.10 28.63 6.47
C PRO A 169 -23.79 28.88 5.68
N GLN A 170 -23.91 28.63 4.38
CA GLN A 170 -23.23 29.29 3.26
C GLN A 170 -21.96 28.65 2.68
N ALA A 171 -22.12 28.19 1.44
CA ALA A 171 -21.07 27.68 0.57
C ALA A 171 -20.19 28.81 0.01
N PRO A 172 -18.86 28.64 0.00
CA PRO A 172 -17.99 29.28 -0.96
C PRO A 172 -17.59 28.31 -2.10
N MET A 173 -17.63 28.89 -3.30
CA MET A 173 -17.07 28.54 -4.62
C MET A 173 -15.89 27.53 -4.71
N PRO A 174 -15.66 26.93 -5.90
CA PRO A 174 -14.80 25.76 -6.07
C PRO A 174 -13.32 26.10 -5.87
N GLY A 175 -12.71 25.50 -4.85
CA GLY A 175 -11.27 25.49 -4.68
C GLY A 175 -10.60 24.71 -5.82
N VAL A 176 -9.58 25.33 -6.40
CA VAL A 176 -8.65 24.76 -7.37
C VAL A 176 -8.29 23.33 -6.96
N LEU A 177 -8.64 22.36 -7.81
CA LEU A 177 -8.17 20.99 -7.69
C LEU A 177 -6.65 21.02 -7.74
N THR A 178 -6.01 20.84 -6.59
CA THR A 178 -4.58 20.56 -6.51
C THR A 178 -4.32 19.32 -7.35
N GLU A 179 -3.70 19.50 -8.52
CA GLU A 179 -3.38 18.41 -9.43
C GLU A 179 -2.58 17.35 -8.68
N ALA A 180 -3.17 16.16 -8.53
CA ALA A 180 -2.48 15.00 -8.01
C ALA A 180 -1.32 14.68 -8.97
N SER A 181 -0.09 14.77 -8.46
CA SER A 181 1.11 14.49 -9.26
C SER A 181 1.28 12.98 -9.36
N ALA A 182 1.16 12.43 -10.57
CA ALA A 182 1.28 10.99 -10.81
C ALA A 182 2.75 10.51 -10.88
N GLY A 183 3.69 11.44 -11.09
CA GLY A 183 5.12 11.18 -11.17
C GLY A 183 5.91 12.43 -11.57
N TRP A 184 7.12 12.20 -12.08
CA TRP A 184 8.08 13.23 -12.48
C TRP A 184 8.68 12.89 -13.85
N HIS A 185 8.96 13.91 -14.64
CA HIS A 185 9.68 13.81 -15.90
C HIS A 185 11.07 14.41 -15.73
N VAL A 186 12.09 13.58 -15.93
CA VAL A 186 13.50 13.97 -15.89
C VAL A 186 13.90 14.40 -17.30
N ALA A 187 13.84 15.70 -17.56
CA ALA A 187 14.33 16.25 -18.83
C ALA A 187 15.85 16.05 -18.92
N GLY A 188 16.32 15.34 -19.94
CA GLY A 188 17.74 15.10 -20.16
C GLY A 188 18.53 16.40 -20.34
N ALA A 189 19.70 16.46 -19.70
CA ALA A 189 20.78 17.45 -19.83
C ALA A 189 20.52 18.91 -19.41
N SER A 190 19.28 19.35 -19.19
CA SER A 190 19.04 20.66 -18.56
C SER A 190 19.02 20.52 -17.04
N SER A 191 19.88 21.23 -16.31
CA SER A 191 19.97 21.24 -14.84
C SER A 191 18.76 21.88 -14.14
N GLY A 192 17.55 21.63 -14.64
CA GLY A 192 16.30 22.09 -14.06
C GLY A 192 15.72 21.06 -13.09
N PRO A 193 14.92 21.50 -12.10
CA PRO A 193 14.19 20.59 -11.24
C PRO A 193 13.25 19.69 -12.08
N PRO A 194 13.05 18.42 -11.68
CA PRO A 194 12.20 17.48 -12.42
C PRO A 194 10.79 18.05 -12.56
N ALA A 195 10.26 18.03 -13.79
CA ALA A 195 8.93 18.57 -14.06
C ALA A 195 7.87 17.60 -13.52
N LYS A 196 6.85 18.12 -12.82
CA LYS A 196 5.71 17.30 -12.39
C LYS A 196 5.01 16.71 -13.61
N LEU A 197 4.70 15.42 -13.55
CA LEU A 197 3.92 14.74 -14.58
C LEU A 197 2.44 14.82 -14.19
N PRO A 198 1.60 15.58 -14.92
CA PRO A 198 0.18 15.68 -14.61
C PRO A 198 -0.52 14.36 -14.91
N GLU A 199 -1.42 13.94 -14.03
CA GLU A 199 -2.14 12.67 -14.14
C GLU A 199 -2.89 12.53 -15.48
N ALA A 200 -3.55 13.60 -15.93
CA ALA A 200 -4.27 13.63 -17.20
C ALA A 200 -3.37 13.28 -18.39
N ARG A 201 -2.09 13.70 -18.37
CA ARG A 201 -1.12 13.37 -19.42
C ARG A 201 -0.75 11.90 -19.38
N LEU A 202 -0.51 11.35 -18.19
CA LEU A 202 -0.20 9.93 -18.04
C LEU A 202 -1.36 9.05 -18.53
N VAL A 203 -2.60 9.38 -18.15
CA VAL A 203 -3.79 8.64 -18.59
C VAL A 203 -3.93 8.68 -20.11
N ARG A 204 -3.76 9.86 -20.72
CA ARG A 204 -3.77 10.01 -22.18
C ARG A 204 -2.68 9.17 -22.84
N ASP A 205 -1.46 9.20 -22.31
CA ASP A 205 -0.31 8.46 -22.85
C ASP A 205 -0.50 6.93 -22.71
N LEU A 206 -1.19 6.46 -21.66
CA LEU A 206 -1.60 5.05 -21.49
C LEU A 206 -2.66 4.63 -22.53
N LEU A 207 -3.62 5.52 -22.84
CA LEU A 207 -4.62 5.26 -23.89
C LEU A 207 -3.96 5.16 -25.27
N TYR A 208 -2.95 5.97 -25.56
CA TYR A 208 -2.17 5.83 -26.79
C TYR A 208 -1.44 4.49 -26.85
N ALA A 209 -0.84 4.03 -25.75
CA ALA A 209 -0.20 2.72 -25.72
C ALA A 209 -1.19 1.59 -26.04
N LEU A 210 -2.41 1.61 -25.47
CA LEU A 210 -3.46 0.64 -25.79
C LEU A 210 -3.88 0.66 -27.27
N GLN A 211 -3.79 1.82 -27.93
CA GLN A 211 -4.04 1.98 -29.36
C GLN A 211 -2.85 1.56 -30.24
N GLY A 212 -1.72 1.15 -29.66
CA GLY A 212 -0.51 0.82 -30.41
C GLY A 212 0.31 2.04 -30.82
N VAL A 213 0.06 3.22 -30.24
CA VAL A 213 0.75 4.47 -30.57
C VAL A 213 1.78 4.80 -29.48
N SER A 214 3.03 5.06 -29.88
CA SER A 214 4.07 5.54 -28.96
C SER A 214 3.78 6.96 -28.49
N SER A 215 4.07 7.24 -27.22
CA SER A 215 3.79 8.53 -26.58
C SER A 215 5.05 9.12 -25.92
N THR A 216 4.87 10.15 -25.09
CA THR A 216 6.00 10.74 -24.35
C THR A 216 6.42 9.90 -23.17
N CYS A 217 5.46 9.25 -22.49
CA CYS A 217 5.77 8.42 -21.32
C CYS A 217 6.03 6.95 -21.65
N PHE A 218 5.54 6.46 -22.79
CA PHE A 218 5.64 5.05 -23.16
C PHE A 218 6.15 4.92 -24.60
N LYS A 219 7.21 4.14 -24.79
CA LYS A 219 7.85 3.90 -26.08
C LYS A 219 7.61 2.47 -26.52
N LEU A 220 7.24 2.28 -27.79
CA LEU A 220 7.22 0.97 -28.41
C LEU A 220 8.65 0.59 -28.80
N SER A 221 9.22 -0.41 -28.14
CA SER A 221 10.52 -0.95 -28.49
C SER A 221 10.42 -1.68 -29.82
N ALA A 222 11.15 -1.21 -30.82
CA ALA A 222 11.15 -1.82 -32.16
C ALA A 222 11.78 -3.22 -32.16
N SER A 223 12.73 -3.49 -31.27
CA SER A 223 13.42 -4.79 -31.18
C SER A 223 12.56 -5.87 -30.55
N GLU A 224 11.81 -5.52 -29.51
CA GLU A 224 11.00 -6.48 -28.74
C GLU A 224 9.51 -6.43 -29.06
N ARG A 225 9.08 -5.46 -29.88
CA ARG A 225 7.67 -5.13 -30.17
C ARG A 225 6.83 -5.02 -28.90
N LYS A 226 7.41 -4.38 -27.90
CA LYS A 226 6.82 -4.25 -26.57
C LYS A 226 6.84 -2.80 -26.13
N PHE A 227 5.75 -2.35 -25.52
CA PHE A 227 5.72 -1.07 -24.84
C PHE A 227 6.50 -1.11 -23.54
N GLU A 228 7.33 -0.10 -23.36
CA GLU A 228 8.12 0.13 -22.15
C GLU A 228 7.92 1.58 -21.67
N VAL A 229 8.16 1.78 -20.38
CA VAL A 229 8.15 3.12 -19.79
C VAL A 229 9.42 3.85 -20.21
N ASP A 230 9.29 5.07 -20.69
CA ASP A 230 10.44 5.89 -21.07
C ASP A 230 11.36 6.08 -19.84
N PRO A 231 12.68 5.83 -19.95
CA PRO A 231 13.60 5.96 -18.82
C PRO A 231 13.69 7.40 -18.27
N SER A 232 13.24 8.39 -19.03
CA SER A 232 13.12 9.78 -18.56
C SER A 232 11.93 10.00 -17.61
N VAL A 233 11.04 9.02 -17.42
CA VAL A 233 9.84 9.15 -16.59
C VAL A 233 9.98 8.36 -15.30
N VAL A 234 9.84 9.05 -14.17
CA VAL A 234 9.83 8.45 -12.83
C VAL A 234 8.40 8.47 -12.29
N LEU A 235 7.75 7.31 -12.25
CA LEU A 235 6.40 7.16 -11.72
C LEU A 235 6.42 6.84 -10.22
N SER A 236 5.37 7.24 -9.50
CA SER A 236 5.18 6.76 -8.12
C SER A 236 4.97 5.24 -8.12
N ARG A 237 5.28 4.57 -7.01
CA ARG A 237 5.14 3.11 -6.89
C ARG A 237 3.76 2.56 -7.29
N PRO A 238 2.62 3.10 -6.82
CA PRO A 238 1.31 2.61 -7.25
C PRO A 238 1.06 2.85 -8.75
N THR A 239 1.45 4.01 -9.27
CA THR A 239 1.31 4.38 -10.69
C THR A 239 2.17 3.50 -11.59
N TRP A 240 3.38 3.16 -11.15
CA TRP A 240 4.27 2.22 -11.84
C TRP A 240 3.63 0.84 -11.96
N PHE A 241 3.11 0.28 -10.86
CA PHE A 241 2.45 -1.04 -10.92
C PHE A 241 1.23 -1.04 -11.85
N LEU A 242 0.42 0.03 -11.82
CA LEU A 242 -0.75 0.13 -12.68
C LEU A 242 -0.36 0.26 -14.16
N SER A 243 0.59 1.14 -14.47
CA SER A 243 1.07 1.33 -15.85
C SER A 243 1.62 0.03 -16.43
N GLN A 244 2.43 -0.73 -15.66
CA GLN A 244 2.93 -2.04 -16.11
C GLN A 244 1.81 -3.01 -16.52
N ARG A 245 0.71 -3.09 -15.74
CA ARG A 245 -0.43 -3.95 -16.09
C ARG A 245 -1.18 -3.50 -17.34
N ILE A 246 -1.28 -2.19 -17.54
CA ILE A 246 -1.91 -1.64 -18.75
C ILE A 246 -1.02 -1.88 -19.98
N LEU A 247 0.29 -1.74 -19.84
CA LEU A 247 1.24 -2.05 -20.92
C LEU A 247 1.22 -3.53 -21.29
N GLU A 248 1.10 -4.45 -20.32
CA GLU A 248 0.89 -5.88 -20.60
C GLU A 248 -0.34 -6.10 -21.51
N LEU A 249 -1.45 -5.42 -21.23
CA LEU A 249 -2.65 -5.47 -22.07
C LEU A 249 -2.42 -4.87 -23.46
N ALA A 250 -1.73 -3.74 -23.55
CA ALA A 250 -1.38 -3.11 -24.83
C ALA A 250 -0.53 -4.04 -25.70
N ASN A 251 0.43 -4.74 -25.12
CA ASN A 251 1.29 -5.70 -25.82
C ASN A 251 0.49 -6.89 -26.33
N LEU A 252 -0.44 -7.42 -25.53
CA LEU A 252 -1.34 -8.48 -25.99
C LEU A 252 -2.24 -8.02 -27.14
N HIS A 253 -2.74 -6.79 -27.08
CA HIS A 253 -3.53 -6.19 -28.17
C HIS A 253 -2.70 -6.09 -29.46
N LEU A 254 -1.46 -5.61 -29.37
CA LEU A 254 -0.50 -5.60 -30.48
C LEU A 254 -0.32 -6.99 -31.10
N CYS A 255 -0.02 -8.00 -30.28
CA CYS A 255 0.13 -9.38 -30.75
C CYS A 255 -1.14 -9.90 -31.45
N LEU A 256 -2.33 -9.57 -30.94
CA LEU A 256 -3.61 -9.96 -31.55
C LEU A 256 -3.84 -9.23 -32.89
N CYS A 257 -3.56 -7.94 -32.98
CA CYS A 257 -3.66 -7.18 -34.23
C CYS A 257 -2.72 -7.72 -35.32
N GLU A 258 -1.52 -8.17 -34.93
CA GLU A 258 -0.57 -8.81 -35.84
C GLU A 258 -1.07 -10.19 -36.29
N ALA A 259 -1.51 -11.03 -35.35
CA ALA A 259 -2.01 -12.37 -35.65
C ALA A 259 -3.26 -12.34 -36.54
N THR A 260 -4.09 -11.32 -36.39
CA THR A 260 -5.31 -11.15 -37.20
C THR A 260 -5.06 -10.43 -38.52
N GLY A 261 -3.85 -9.91 -38.77
CA GLY A 261 -3.50 -9.16 -39.99
C GLY A 261 -4.24 -7.83 -40.14
N VAL A 262 -5.05 -7.43 -39.14
CA VAL A 262 -5.87 -6.21 -39.17
C VAL A 262 -5.01 -4.94 -39.08
N GLY A 263 -3.74 -5.05 -38.65
CA GLY A 263 -2.85 -3.91 -38.42
C GLY A 263 -1.77 -3.64 -39.48
N ALA A 264 -1.64 -4.42 -40.55
CA ALA A 264 -0.50 -4.33 -41.49
C ALA A 264 -0.67 -3.25 -42.58
N SER A 265 -1.17 -2.05 -42.26
CA SER A 265 -1.30 -0.95 -43.23
C SER A 265 -0.97 0.44 -42.68
N SER A 266 0.22 0.61 -42.11
CA SER A 266 0.87 1.93 -42.08
C SER A 266 2.38 1.79 -41.90
N SER A 267 3.05 1.41 -42.99
CA SER A 267 4.48 1.66 -43.16
C SER A 267 4.63 3.13 -43.58
N PRO A 268 5.22 4.02 -42.75
CA PRO A 268 5.71 5.29 -43.26
C PRO A 268 7.00 4.99 -44.04
N ALA A 269 6.90 5.08 -45.36
CA ALA A 269 8.07 5.28 -46.20
C ALA A 269 8.72 6.63 -45.83
N GLY A 270 10.05 6.66 -45.94
CA GLY A 270 10.99 7.75 -45.65
C GLY A 270 10.50 9.18 -45.85
#